data_AF-A0A6N4TMV2-F1
#
_entry.id   AF-A0A6N4TMV2-F1
#
_cell.length_a   1.000
_cell.length_b   1.000
_cell.length_c   1.000
_cell.angle_alpha   90.00
_cell.angle_beta   90.00
_cell.angle_gamma   90.00
#
_symmetry.space_group_name_H-M   'P 1'
#
loop_
_entity.id
_entity.type
_entity.pdbx_description
1 polymer ?
#
loop_
_entity_poly.entity_id
_entity_poly.type
_entity_poly.pdbx_seq_one_letter_code
_entity_poly.pdbx_strand_id
1 'polypeptide(L)'
;MKRKEELVGIFKDVDENTLNLILPLIDEVVFIEEMMRELKKLPFIRVHPKNPSKQETTPAGKQYKEFSQSYMNAIRILCSILNKVDSNAENELLKKLADFE
;
A
#
# COMPACT_ATOMS: atom_id res chain seq x y z
N MET A 1 8.34 16.97 0.89
CA MET A 1 9.64 16.79 1.57
C MET A 1 9.49 16.12 2.93
N LYS A 2 8.77 16.69 3.91
CA LYS A 2 8.60 16.09 5.25
C LYS A 2 8.25 14.60 5.25
N ARG A 3 7.29 14.20 4.40
CA ARG A 3 6.85 12.80 4.34
C ARG A 3 7.93 11.83 3.83
N LYS A 4 8.71 12.24 2.84
CA LYS A 4 9.83 11.45 2.32
C LYS A 4 10.90 11.26 3.40
N GLU A 5 11.26 12.34 4.09
CA GLU A 5 12.25 12.32 5.18
C GLU A 5 11.82 11.40 6.32
N GLU A 6 10.54 11.43 6.71
CA GLU A 6 9.97 10.51 7.70
C GLU A 6 10.14 9.05 7.25
N LEU A 7 9.79 8.73 6.00
CA LEU A 7 9.89 7.38 5.47
C LEU A 7 11.34 6.92 5.38
N VAL A 8 12.26 7.74 4.86
CA VAL A 8 13.70 7.45 4.82
C VAL A 8 14.25 7.21 6.22
N GLY A 9 13.82 7.99 7.21
CA GLY A 9 14.24 7.83 8.61
C GLY A 9 13.91 6.46 9.22
N ILE A 10 12.90 5.75 8.69
CA ILE A 10 12.56 4.38 9.12
C ILE A 10 13.66 3.37 8.71
N PHE A 11 14.38 3.66 7.63
CA PHE A 11 15.41 2.77 7.04
C PHE A 11 16.84 3.19 7.40
N LYS A 12 17.02 4.06 8.40
CA LYS A 12 18.35 4.58 8.80
C LYS A 12 19.37 3.50 9.17
N ASP A 13 18.91 2.33 9.63
CA ASP A 13 19.74 1.22 10.11
C ASP A 13 19.98 0.18 9.00
N VAL A 14 19.48 0.42 7.77
CA VAL A 14 19.69 -0.42 6.59
C VAL A 14 20.98 0.00 5.88
N ASP A 15 21.66 -0.95 5.23
CA ASP A 15 22.89 -0.67 4.48
C ASP A 15 22.64 0.30 3.31
N GLU A 16 23.69 1.04 2.91
CA GLU A 16 23.60 2.09 1.91
C GLU A 16 23.13 1.59 0.53
N ASN A 17 23.52 0.38 0.12
CA ASN A 17 23.10 -0.17 -1.18
C ASN A 17 21.60 -0.47 -1.17
N THR A 18 21.11 -1.12 -0.13
CA THR A 18 19.67 -1.38 0.03
C THR A 18 18.88 -0.09 0.19
N LEU A 19 19.39 0.90 0.94
CA LEU A 19 18.77 2.21 1.06
C LEU A 19 18.63 2.89 -0.32
N ASN A 20 19.72 2.92 -1.10
CA ASN A 20 19.70 3.49 -2.45
C ASN A 20 18.74 2.75 -3.38
N LEU A 21 18.59 1.44 -3.24
CA LEU A 21 17.64 0.65 -4.01
C LEU A 21 16.18 1.03 -3.72
N ILE A 22 15.84 1.34 -2.47
CA ILE A 22 14.44 1.62 -2.08
C ILE A 22 14.03 3.08 -2.20
N LEU A 23 14.99 4.02 -2.34
CA LEU A 23 14.69 5.45 -2.43
C LEU A 23 13.66 5.79 -3.53
N PRO A 24 13.73 5.24 -4.76
CA PRO A 24 12.71 5.46 -5.77
C PRO A 24 11.33 4.94 -5.35
N LEU A 25 11.27 3.79 -4.66
CA LEU A 25 10.01 3.24 -4.17
C LEU A 25 9.40 4.13 -3.06
N ILE A 26 10.23 4.74 -2.22
CA ILE A 26 9.76 5.73 -1.23
C ILE A 26 9.18 6.96 -1.94
N ASP A 27 9.81 7.44 -3.02
CA ASP A 27 9.28 8.54 -3.82
C ASP A 27 7.91 8.20 -4.42
N GLU A 28 7.76 7.00 -4.99
CA GLU A 28 6.48 6.51 -5.49
C GLU A 28 5.42 6.41 -4.39
N VAL A 29 5.78 5.96 -3.18
CA VAL A 29 4.85 5.92 -2.05
C VAL A 29 4.32 7.31 -1.70
N VAL A 30 5.20 8.33 -1.63
CA VAL A 30 4.79 9.70 -1.35
C VAL A 30 3.85 10.24 -2.43
N PHE A 31 4.18 9.99 -3.70
CA PHE A 31 3.34 10.37 -4.83
C PHE A 31 1.96 9.71 -4.76
N ILE A 32 1.91 8.40 -4.50
CA ILE A 32 0.65 7.66 -4.38
C ILE A 32 -0.19 8.17 -3.20
N GLU A 33 0.42 8.46 -2.04
CA GLU A 33 -0.27 9.05 -0.88
C GLU A 33 -0.94 10.38 -1.24
N GLU A 34 -0.27 11.22 -2.05
CA GLU A 34 -0.80 12.49 -2.53
C GLU A 34 -1.96 12.29 -3.52
N MET A 35 -1.79 11.43 -4.52
CA MET A 35 -2.84 11.12 -5.50
C MET A 35 -4.09 10.55 -4.82
N MET A 36 -3.92 9.64 -3.87
CA MET A 36 -5.02 9.08 -3.09
C MET A 36 -5.72 10.16 -2.24
N ARG A 37 -4.98 11.13 -1.69
CA ARG A 37 -5.55 12.24 -0.92
C ARG A 37 -6.41 13.16 -1.79
N GLU A 38 -5.96 13.46 -3.00
CA GLU A 38 -6.73 14.27 -3.94
C GLU A 38 -7.98 13.54 -4.43
N LEU A 39 -7.87 12.25 -4.77
CA LEU A 39 -9.00 11.44 -5.21
C LEU A 39 -10.10 11.35 -4.15
N LYS A 40 -9.74 11.27 -2.85
CA LYS A 40 -10.72 11.25 -1.74
C LYS A 40 -11.65 12.47 -1.69
N LYS A 41 -11.31 13.58 -2.36
CA LYS A 41 -12.16 14.78 -2.46
C LYS A 41 -13.29 14.61 -3.48
N LEU A 42 -13.23 13.59 -4.33
CA LEU A 42 -14.19 13.32 -5.39
C LEU A 42 -15.16 12.20 -4.99
N PRO A 43 -16.39 12.19 -5.52
CA PRO A 43 -17.33 11.09 -5.28
C PRO A 43 -16.81 9.81 -5.96
N PHE A 44 -16.73 8.72 -5.20
CA PHE A 44 -16.30 7.41 -5.73
C PHE A 44 -17.43 6.59 -6.35
N ILE A 45 -18.67 6.87 -5.96
CA ILE A 45 -19.85 6.21 -6.47
C ILE A 45 -20.82 7.27 -6.99
N ARG A 46 -21.36 7.02 -8.17
CA ARG A 46 -22.47 7.78 -8.73
C ARG A 46 -23.76 6.98 -8.54
N VAL A 47 -24.74 7.59 -7.87
CA VAL A 47 -26.06 7.00 -7.65
C VAL A 47 -27.04 7.55 -8.68
N HIS A 48 -27.85 6.69 -9.30
CA HIS A 48 -28.83 7.13 -10.28
C HIS A 48 -29.95 7.96 -9.61
N PRO A 49 -30.28 9.16 -10.11
CA PRO A 49 -31.13 10.14 -9.39
C PRO A 49 -32.56 9.65 -9.13
N LYS A 50 -33.10 8.76 -9.99
CA LYS A 50 -34.46 8.21 -9.86
C LYS A 50 -34.52 6.78 -9.33
N ASN A 51 -33.36 6.12 -9.19
CA ASN A 51 -33.31 4.73 -8.76
C ASN A 51 -32.04 4.48 -7.94
N PRO A 52 -32.09 4.67 -6.61
CA PRO A 52 -30.91 4.58 -5.74
C PRO A 52 -30.21 3.20 -5.70
N SER A 53 -30.88 2.13 -6.12
CA SER A 53 -30.25 0.80 -6.19
C SER A 53 -29.28 0.66 -7.36
N LYS A 54 -29.35 1.56 -8.36
CA LYS A 54 -28.40 1.61 -9.48
C LYS A 54 -27.25 2.54 -9.12
N GLN A 55 -26.08 1.94 -8.94
CA GLN A 55 -24.84 2.63 -8.56
C GLN A 55 -23.70 2.22 -9.49
N GLU A 56 -22.85 3.17 -9.83
CA GLU A 56 -21.69 2.95 -10.69
C GLU A 56 -20.45 3.58 -10.07
N THR A 57 -19.32 2.88 -10.18
CA THR A 57 -18.02 3.41 -9.77
C THR A 57 -17.63 4.56 -10.69
N THR A 58 -17.21 5.68 -10.11
CA THR A 58 -16.68 6.81 -10.87
C THR A 58 -15.23 6.54 -11.30
N PRO A 59 -14.70 7.28 -12.30
CA PRO A 59 -13.28 7.22 -12.64
C PRO A 59 -12.37 7.45 -11.43
N ALA A 60 -12.73 8.38 -10.54
CA ALA A 60 -12.00 8.65 -9.30
C ALA A 60 -12.01 7.43 -8.35
N GLY A 61 -13.15 6.77 -8.19
CA GLY A 61 -13.25 5.54 -7.40
C GLY A 61 -12.40 4.40 -7.97
N LYS A 62 -12.34 4.27 -9.30
CA LYS A 62 -11.50 3.27 -9.97
C LYS A 62 -10.00 3.55 -9.76
N GLN A 63 -9.56 4.78 -10.02
CA GLN A 63 -8.16 5.20 -9.81
C GLN A 63 -7.74 5.06 -8.35
N TYR A 64 -8.61 5.42 -7.40
CA TYR A 64 -8.31 5.28 -5.98
C TYR A 64 -8.07 3.82 -5.60
N LYS A 65 -8.87 2.89 -6.15
CA LYS A 65 -8.66 1.45 -5.93
C LYS A 65 -7.30 0.98 -6.46
N GLU A 66 -6.93 1.37 -7.67
CA GLU A 66 -5.65 1.01 -8.30
C GLU A 66 -4.47 1.55 -7.49
N PHE A 67 -4.49 2.84 -7.14
CA PHE A 67 -3.47 3.45 -6.29
C PHE A 67 -3.41 2.81 -4.90
N SER A 68 -4.54 2.49 -4.28
CA SER A 68 -4.58 1.81 -2.99
C SER A 68 -3.92 0.43 -3.04
N GLN A 69 -4.08 -0.31 -4.13
CA GLN A 69 -3.43 -1.61 -4.32
C GLN A 69 -1.91 -1.46 -4.50
N SER A 70 -1.48 -0.52 -5.34
CA SER A 70 -0.06 -0.21 -5.53
C SER A 70 0.60 0.27 -4.24
N TYR A 71 -0.07 1.13 -3.47
CA TYR A 71 0.38 1.59 -2.16
C TYR A 71 0.59 0.42 -1.19
N MET A 72 -0.42 -0.46 -1.03
CA MET A 72 -0.30 -1.62 -0.13
C MET A 72 0.84 -2.55 -0.53
N ASN A 73 1.06 -2.75 -1.83
CA ASN A 73 2.15 -3.57 -2.33
C ASN A 73 3.52 -2.93 -2.06
N ALA A 74 3.66 -1.62 -2.31
CA ALA A 74 4.88 -0.88 -2.00
C ALA A 74 5.21 -0.92 -0.50
N ILE A 75 4.21 -0.71 0.37
CA ILE A 75 4.37 -0.82 1.82
C ILE A 75 4.79 -2.24 2.22
N ARG A 76 4.22 -3.29 1.62
CA ARG A 76 4.61 -4.68 1.91
C ARG A 76 6.08 -4.95 1.58
N ILE A 77 6.55 -4.49 0.42
CA ILE A 77 7.96 -4.62 -0.01
C ILE A 77 8.89 -3.85 0.95
N LEU A 78 8.51 -2.62 1.29
CA LEU A 78 9.27 -1.81 2.24
C LEU A 78 9.34 -2.47 3.64
N CYS A 79 8.25 -3.06 4.12
CA CYS A 79 8.23 -3.79 5.38
C CYS A 79 9.04 -5.09 5.34
N SER A 80 9.08 -5.81 4.21
CA SER A 80 9.88 -7.05 4.11
C SER A 80 11.36 -6.77 4.21
N ILE A 81 11.82 -5.62 3.71
CA ILE A 81 13.22 -5.18 3.84
C ILE A 81 13.60 -4.91 5.30
N LEU A 82 12.64 -4.46 6.11
CA LEU A 82 12.83 -4.27 7.55
C LEU A 82 12.68 -5.57 8.35
N ASN A 83 12.50 -6.72 7.71
CA ASN A 83 12.10 -7.99 8.34
C ASN A 83 10.85 -7.86 9.22
N LYS A 84 9.96 -6.90 8.91
CA LYS A 84 8.71 -6.64 9.66
C LYS A 84 7.50 -7.40 9.12
N VAL A 85 7.64 -8.09 7.99
CA VAL A 85 6.63 -9.02 7.50
C VAL A 85 6.98 -10.38 8.08
N ASP A 86 6.25 -10.77 9.12
CA ASP A 86 6.50 -11.99 9.88
C ASP A 86 6.20 -13.24 9.03
N SER A 87 7.20 -13.70 8.30
CA SER A 87 7.21 -14.97 7.58
C SER A 87 7.19 -16.18 8.53
N ASN A 88 7.28 -15.98 9.86
CA ASN A 88 7.11 -17.06 10.84
C ASN A 88 5.64 -17.45 11.04
N ALA A 89 4.70 -16.50 10.94
CA ALA A 89 3.28 -16.80 11.19
C ALA A 89 2.67 -17.74 10.13
N GLU A 90 3.02 -17.55 8.85
CA GLU A 90 2.64 -18.48 7.77
C GLU A 90 3.34 -19.84 7.91
N ASN A 91 4.62 -19.86 8.29
CA ASN A 91 5.37 -21.10 8.51
C ASN A 91 4.86 -21.89 9.73
N GLU A 92 4.39 -21.23 10.77
CA GLU A 92 3.85 -21.89 11.96
C GLU A 92 2.47 -22.52 11.68
N LEU A 93 1.64 -21.87 10.86
CA LEU A 93 0.36 -22.44 10.41
C LEU A 93 0.58 -23.68 9.53
N LEU A 94 1.51 -23.60 8.57
CA LEU A 94 1.84 -24.73 7.70
C LEU A 94 2.40 -25.93 8.47
N LYS A 95 3.26 -25.68 9.47
CA LYS A 95 3.76 -26.74 10.37
C LYS A 95 2.64 -27.40 11.15
N LYS A 96 1.74 -26.61 11.75
CA LYS A 96 0.60 -27.15 12.50
C LYS A 96 -0.34 -27.98 11.62
N LEU A 97 -0.54 -27.59 10.36
CA LEU A 97 -1.37 -28.34 9.41
C LEU A 97 -0.73 -29.68 9.01
N ALA A 98 0.60 -29.75 8.91
CA ALA A 98 1.32 -30.99 8.63
C ALA A 98 1.21 -32.01 9.78
N ASP A 99 1.01 -31.54 11.02
CA ASP A 99 0.80 -32.40 12.19
C ASP A 99 -0.64 -32.98 12.27
N PHE A 100 -1.55 -32.59 11.36
CA PHE A 100 -2.93 -33.09 11.29
C PHE A 100 -3.16 -34.22 10.25
N GLU A 101 -2.16 -34.54 9.41
CA GLU A 101 -2.17 -35.68 8.46
C GLU A 101 -1.51 -36.93 9.05
#